data_AF-A0A0C9VF94-F1
#
_entry.id   AF-A0A0C9VF94-F1
#
_cell.length_a   1.000
_cell.length_b   1.000
_cell.length_c   1.000
_cell.angle_alpha   90.00
_cell.angle_beta   90.00
_cell.angle_gamma   90.00
#
_symmetry.space_group_name_H-M   'P 1'
#
loop_
_entity.id
_entity.type
_entity.pdbx_description
1 polymer ?
#
loop_
_entity_poly.entity_id
_entity_poly.type
_entity_poly.pdbx_seq_one_letter_code
_entity_poly.pdbx_strand_id
1 'polypeptide(L)'
;IGCGVQASNTASYGDAFNAAGGGVWATQFDVAGVFIWYWNRSSVPDALKRSSTSKTLNISSWGAPTGSFPSISCDIAKYFGPQRLTLDIDLC
;
A
#
# COMPACT_ATOMS: atom_id res chain seq x y z
N ILE A 1 6.85 12.00 -16.61
CA ILE A 1 6.42 10.60 -16.86
C ILE A 1 6.73 9.80 -15.59
N GLY A 2 5.81 8.97 -15.12
CA GLY A 2 5.97 8.12 -13.94
C GLY A 2 5.72 6.65 -14.26
N CYS A 3 5.91 5.78 -13.26
CA CYS A 3 5.62 4.35 -13.35
C CYS A 3 4.36 4.03 -12.54
N GLY A 4 3.22 3.94 -13.22
CA GLY A 4 1.92 3.62 -12.59
C GLY A 4 1.59 2.13 -12.66
N VAL A 5 0.97 1.61 -11.60
CA VAL A 5 0.32 0.29 -11.57
C VAL A 5 -1.14 0.50 -11.19
N GLN A 6 -2.06 -0.08 -11.95
CA GLN A 6 -3.49 -0.03 -11.64
C GLN A 6 -3.90 -1.25 -10.81
N ALA A 7 -4.53 -1.00 -9.66
CA ALA A 7 -5.09 -2.07 -8.84
C ALA A 7 -6.19 -2.83 -9.61
N SER A 8 -6.16 -4.16 -9.57
CA SER A 8 -7.15 -5.00 -10.23
C SER A 8 -8.52 -4.99 -9.52
N ASN A 9 -8.54 -4.73 -8.21
CA ASN A 9 -9.76 -4.61 -7.44
C ASN A 9 -10.43 -3.25 -7.72
N THR A 10 -11.63 -3.28 -8.30
CA THR A 10 -12.42 -2.09 -8.64
C THR A 10 -12.88 -1.29 -7.41
N ALA A 11 -12.96 -1.92 -6.24
CA ALA A 11 -13.28 -1.27 -4.97
C ALA A 11 -12.05 -0.68 -4.26
N SER A 12 -10.90 -0.55 -4.94
CA SER A 12 -9.68 0.00 -4.35
C SER A 12 -9.66 1.53 -4.20
N TYR A 13 -10.57 2.24 -4.88
CA TYR A 13 -10.64 3.70 -4.87
C TYR A 13 -12.08 4.23 -5.05
N GLY A 14 -12.31 5.50 -4.68
CA GLY A 14 -13.52 6.26 -4.99
C GLY A 14 -14.81 5.70 -4.36
N ASP A 15 -15.92 5.86 -5.07
CA ASP A 15 -17.25 5.47 -4.58
C ASP A 15 -17.36 3.98 -4.26
N ALA A 16 -16.73 3.12 -5.07
CA ALA A 16 -16.72 1.68 -4.83
C ALA A 16 -15.95 1.32 -3.54
N PHE A 17 -14.84 2.00 -3.27
CA PHE A 17 -14.12 1.87 -1.99
C PHE A 17 -14.99 2.32 -0.81
N ASN A 18 -15.68 3.46 -0.94
CA ASN A 18 -16.56 3.99 0.10
C ASN A 18 -17.74 3.06 0.38
N ALA A 19 -18.41 2.57 -0.66
CA ALA A 19 -19.53 1.63 -0.55
C ALA A 19 -19.12 0.28 0.10
N ALA A 20 -17.87 -0.14 -0.07
CA ALA A 20 -17.31 -1.33 0.57
C ALA A 20 -16.88 -1.10 2.05
N GLY A 21 -17.10 0.08 2.62
CA GLY A 21 -16.65 0.44 3.98
C GLY A 21 -15.16 0.75 4.08
N GLY A 22 -14.55 1.11 2.94
CA GLY A 22 -13.13 1.38 2.78
C GLY A 22 -12.26 0.13 2.88
N GLY A 23 -11.05 0.31 3.39
CA GLY A 23 -10.06 -0.76 3.50
C GLY A 23 -8.79 -0.32 4.18
N VAL A 24 -7.73 -1.09 3.99
CA VAL A 24 -6.38 -0.76 4.45
C VAL A 24 -5.44 -0.76 3.25
N TRP A 25 -4.71 0.34 3.11
CA TRP A 25 -3.55 0.45 2.24
C TRP A 25 -2.29 0.36 3.10
N ALA A 26 -1.36 -0.51 2.71
CA ALA A 26 -0.06 -0.61 3.33
C ALA A 26 1.03 -0.41 2.28
N THR A 27 2.08 0.33 2.64
CA THR A 27 3.25 0.54 1.79
C THR A 27 4.49 0.11 2.55
N GLN A 28 5.25 -0.82 1.98
CA GLN A 28 6.62 -1.10 2.40
C GLN A 28 7.55 -0.26 1.53
N PHE A 29 8.38 0.54 2.20
CA PHE A 29 9.43 1.33 1.58
C PHE A 29 10.77 0.74 2.00
N ASP A 30 11.46 0.07 1.08
CA ASP A 30 12.66 -0.74 1.36
C ASP A 30 13.73 -0.52 0.27
N VAL A 31 14.99 -0.83 0.58
CA VAL A 31 16.08 -0.83 -0.40
C VAL A 31 15.87 -1.87 -1.51
N ALA A 32 15.12 -2.95 -1.23
CA ALA A 32 14.74 -3.96 -2.20
C ALA A 32 13.64 -3.49 -3.17
N GLY A 33 12.93 -2.41 -2.85
CA GLY A 33 11.81 -1.91 -3.65
C GLY A 33 10.74 -1.20 -2.84
N VAL A 34 9.75 -0.66 -3.55
CA VAL A 34 8.51 -0.15 -2.95
C VAL A 34 7.39 -1.11 -3.30
N PHE A 35 6.69 -1.59 -2.28
CA PHE A 35 5.61 -2.57 -2.42
C PHE A 35 4.35 -2.06 -1.73
N ILE A 36 3.21 -2.21 -2.38
CA ILE A 36 1.93 -1.64 -1.93
C ILE A 36 0.88 -2.74 -1.92
N TRP A 37 0.13 -2.85 -0.83
CA TRP A 37 -0.99 -3.77 -0.68
C TRP A 37 -2.28 -3.01 -0.41
N TYR A 38 -3.36 -3.55 -0.94
CA TYR A 38 -4.72 -3.14 -0.62
C TYR A 38 -5.55 -4.35 -0.17
N TRP A 39 -6.26 -4.18 0.94
CA TRP A 39 -7.31 -5.08 1.39
C TRP A 39 -8.60 -4.30 1.55
N ASN A 40 -9.70 -4.86 1.02
CA ASN A 40 -11.03 -4.33 1.31
C ASN A 40 -11.34 -4.53 2.81
N ARG A 41 -12.32 -3.78 3.34
CA ARG A 41 -12.65 -3.81 4.77
C ARG A 41 -12.85 -5.23 5.32
N SER A 42 -13.53 -6.10 4.56
CA SER A 42 -13.81 -7.49 4.95
C SER A 42 -12.60 -8.41 4.93
N SER A 43 -11.55 -8.09 4.16
CA SER A 43 -10.37 -8.93 3.98
C SER A 43 -9.11 -8.39 4.67
N VAL A 44 -9.25 -7.38 5.53
CA VAL A 44 -8.11 -6.84 6.29
C VAL A 44 -7.53 -7.93 7.19
N PRO A 45 -6.23 -8.28 7.08
CA PRO A 45 -5.58 -9.24 7.95
C PRO A 45 -5.72 -8.87 9.43
N ASP A 46 -5.96 -9.86 10.30
CA ASP A 46 -6.16 -9.63 11.74
C ASP A 46 -4.98 -8.89 12.39
N ALA A 47 -3.76 -9.18 11.94
CA ALA A 47 -2.54 -8.53 12.42
C ALA A 47 -2.53 -7.01 12.18
N LEU A 48 -3.29 -6.51 11.19
CA LEU A 48 -3.41 -5.09 10.85
C LEU A 48 -4.62 -4.42 11.50
N LYS A 49 -5.48 -5.18 12.19
CA LYS A 49 -6.63 -4.61 12.88
C LYS A 49 -6.18 -3.88 14.14
N ARG A 50 -6.90 -2.82 14.51
CA ARG A 50 -6.63 -2.03 15.71
C ARG A 50 -6.60 -2.85 17.01
N SER A 51 -7.33 -3.96 17.05
CA SER A 51 -7.35 -4.89 18.19
C SER A 51 -6.13 -5.80 18.29
N SER A 52 -5.26 -5.81 17.28
CA SER A 52 -4.04 -6.62 17.27
C SER A 52 -3.10 -6.19 18.40
N THR A 53 -2.64 -7.16 19.19
CA THR A 53 -1.63 -6.97 20.23
C THR A 53 -0.20 -7.22 19.72
N SER A 54 -0.06 -7.71 18.48
CA SER A 54 1.25 -7.95 17.88
C SER A 54 1.99 -6.63 17.68
N LYS A 55 3.23 -6.56 18.17
CA LYS A 55 4.11 -5.40 17.96
C LYS A 55 4.97 -5.53 16.71
N THR A 56 4.93 -6.68 16.04
CA THR A 56 5.70 -6.97 14.83
C THR A 56 4.76 -7.31 13.68
N LEU A 57 5.13 -6.86 12.49
CA LEU A 57 4.43 -7.17 11.26
C LEU A 57 5.26 -8.18 10.47
N ASN A 58 4.67 -9.32 10.14
CA ASN A 58 5.27 -10.27 9.21
C ASN A 58 4.73 -9.99 7.80
N ILE A 59 5.50 -9.29 6.98
CA ILE A 59 5.10 -8.90 5.63
C ILE A 59 4.98 -10.14 4.71
N SER A 60 5.73 -11.22 4.97
CA SER A 60 5.66 -12.44 4.15
C SER A 60 4.29 -13.13 4.17
N SER A 61 3.47 -12.87 5.19
CA SER A 61 2.11 -13.43 5.28
C SER A 61 1.05 -12.61 4.54
N TRP A 62 1.43 -11.48 3.93
CA TRP A 62 0.49 -10.54 3.28
C TRP A 62 0.11 -10.95 1.86
N GLY A 63 0.81 -11.92 1.29
CA GLY A 63 0.62 -12.36 -0.09
C GLY A 63 1.18 -11.38 -1.11
N ALA A 64 0.77 -11.54 -2.38
CA ALA A 64 1.26 -10.72 -3.47
C ALA A 64 0.81 -9.25 -3.32
N PRO A 65 1.72 -8.28 -3.55
CA PRO A 65 1.38 -6.87 -3.50
C PRO A 65 0.47 -6.46 -4.67
N THR A 66 -0.37 -5.46 -4.43
CA THR A 66 -1.17 -4.78 -5.46
C THR A 66 -0.28 -3.99 -6.42
N GLY A 67 0.79 -3.38 -5.92
CA GLY A 67 1.81 -2.69 -6.72
C GLY A 67 3.21 -3.10 -6.28
N SER A 68 4.08 -3.40 -7.25
CA SER A 68 5.45 -3.87 -7.01
C SER A 68 6.43 -3.07 -7.86
N PHE A 69 7.35 -2.37 -7.20
CA PHE A 69 8.39 -1.57 -7.82
C PHE A 69 9.77 -2.04 -7.30
N PRO A 70 10.28 -3.17 -7.83
CA PRO A 70 11.53 -3.77 -7.34
C PRO A 70 12.75 -2.96 -7.78
N SER A 71 13.83 -3.03 -7.00
CA SER A 71 15.06 -2.27 -7.26
C SER A 71 15.93 -2.76 -8.43
N ILE A 72 15.43 -3.69 -9.26
CA ILE A 72 16.16 -4.32 -10.37
C ILE A 72 16.70 -3.28 -11.37
N SER A 73 15.92 -2.23 -11.63
CA SER A 73 16.28 -1.15 -12.56
C SER A 73 16.24 0.24 -11.92
N CYS A 74 16.00 0.31 -10.61
CA CYS A 74 15.84 1.55 -9.87
C CYS A 74 16.51 1.45 -8.50
N ASP A 75 17.55 2.24 -8.29
CA ASP A 75 18.21 2.33 -6.98
C ASP A 75 17.35 3.16 -6.01
N ILE A 76 16.62 2.46 -5.15
CA ILE A 76 15.68 3.11 -4.22
C ILE A 76 16.42 4.03 -3.23
N ALA A 77 17.57 3.60 -2.70
CA ALA A 77 18.33 4.36 -1.72
C ALA A 77 18.93 5.65 -2.32
N LYS A 78 19.26 5.63 -3.62
CA LYS A 78 19.76 6.82 -4.34
C LYS A 78 18.67 7.85 -4.61
N TYR A 79 17.49 7.40 -5.02
CA TYR A 79 16.43 8.31 -5.50
C TYR A 79 15.41 8.70 -4.43
N PHE A 80 15.32 7.95 -3.33
CA PHE A 80 14.34 8.19 -2.28
C PHE A 80 15.01 8.33 -0.91
N GLY A 81 15.01 9.56 -0.39
CA GLY A 81 15.45 9.89 0.97
C GLY A 81 14.32 9.77 2.01
N PRO A 82 14.47 10.40 3.19
CA PRO A 82 13.39 10.47 4.19
C PRO A 82 12.10 11.04 3.60
N GLN A 83 11.00 10.30 3.74
CA GLN A 83 9.69 10.65 3.17
C GLN A 83 8.81 11.37 4.20
N ARG A 84 7.86 12.18 3.70
CA ARG A 84 6.77 12.76 4.51
C ARG A 84 5.45 12.18 4.03
N LEU A 85 4.59 11.78 4.97
CA LEU A 85 3.23 11.37 4.65
C LEU A 85 2.37 12.63 4.45
N THR A 86 1.77 12.75 3.28
CA THR A 86 0.86 13.85 2.92
C THR A 86 -0.50 13.26 2.56
N LEU A 87 -1.57 13.85 3.09
CA LEU A 87 -2.96 13.60 2.71
C LEU A 87 -3.54 14.93 2.27
N ASP A 88 -4.07 14.97 1.06
CA ASP A 88 -4.50 16.20 0.41
C ASP A 88 -5.74 15.95 -0.46
N ILE A 89 -6.54 16.99 -0.66
CA ILE A 89 -7.64 17.03 -1.62
C ILE A 89 -7.67 18.43 -2.24
N ASP A 90 -7.53 18.49 -3.56
CA ASP A 90 -7.46 19.74 -4.31
C ASP A 90 -8.48 19.76 -5.45
N LEU A 91 -8.77 20.95 -5.96
CA LEU A 91 -9.63 21.19 -7.10
C LEU A 91 -8.95 22.25 -7.99
N CYS A 92 -8.79 21.90 -9.27
CA CYS A 92 -8.27 22.71 -10.39
C CYS A 92 -7.87 24.16 -10.08
#